data_AF-A0A1N7S8D1-F1
#
_entry.id   AF-A0A1N7S8D1-F1
#
_cell.length_a   1.000
_cell.length_b   1.000
_cell.length_c   1.000
_cell.angle_alpha   90.00
_cell.angle_beta   90.00
_cell.angle_gamma   90.00
#
_symmetry.space_group_name_H-M   'P 1'
#
loop_
_entity.id
_entity.type
_entity.pdbx_description
1 polymer ?
#
loop_
_entity_poly.entity_id
_entity_poly.type
_entity_poly.pdbx_seq_one_letter_code
_entity_poly.pdbx_strand_id
1 'polypeptide(L)'
;MGKEITLVDAGGNPLRRARADYPNGMPLRSQVGASFFPYQAAEWQTQEMGAWLPWIRSPDAEITQFRDRMVARSRDQVRNDGRSSGGITRILDSAIGASLRLSAAPDYRALRLISGANFDIQWAKEFASAAEARWRLFSNDLGRYNDVSRQLTVSQQLRLALRHKLIDGEDLIVNYWKPERVGRGAAHYATCYLVVDPDRLSNPMQMVDTRHLRGGVEVDDDGVPIAYHIRRAHQNDWYNAVESMEWERVEREDDDGWRRVIHDYDRDRAGQNRGIGVFIPVLAHAKMLARYYGIELQAAALAASIGTYVTSPYDPAEVQDAIGGDQELKFYQSLRKEWNDERPAMFNGVRVPALAPGEEIKAVASDHPHNGFTEFVHEMQGCVASALGVPIEQVTQDWSRSNYSNMRGSMLEGWKTLIRRRLDFSAGTATPMYAVWLREAMENDELPLPNGAPDFIEAATAYAACSWLGPARGWVDPVKEPQGSILKMDAALTTLKQEAAEQGLDWEEVLDQRQIEIEAFNKRGMPLPDWGGSEMATRTDEPPEEPKAA
;
A
#
# COMPACT_ATOMS: atom_id res chain seq x y z
N MET A 1 -6.04 3.52 79.46
CA MET A 1 -4.99 2.76 78.73
C MET A 1 -5.61 2.18 77.47
N GLY A 2 -5.45 2.86 76.33
CA GLY A 2 -5.91 2.34 75.03
C GLY A 2 -4.90 1.34 74.49
N LYS A 3 -5.36 0.17 74.03
CA LYS A 3 -4.52 -0.84 73.38
C LYS A 3 -4.03 -0.31 72.03
N GLU A 4 -2.72 -0.21 71.87
CA GLU A 4 -2.08 0.20 70.61
C GLU A 4 -2.07 -1.00 69.64
N ILE A 5 -2.84 -0.91 68.55
CA ILE A 5 -2.92 -1.96 67.52
C ILE A 5 -1.79 -1.72 66.51
N THR A 6 -0.88 -2.68 66.40
CA THR A 6 0.25 -2.64 65.44
C THR A 6 -0.06 -3.52 64.24
N LEU A 7 -0.09 -2.92 63.04
CA LEU A 7 -0.25 -3.66 61.78
C LEU A 7 1.10 -4.26 61.37
N VAL A 8 1.10 -5.54 60.98
CA VAL A 8 2.30 -6.29 60.58
C VAL A 8 2.20 -6.75 59.12
N ASP A 9 3.34 -6.94 58.46
CA ASP A 9 3.42 -7.49 57.10
C ASP A 9 3.24 -9.01 57.09
N ALA A 10 3.27 -9.61 55.89
CA ALA A 10 3.11 -11.05 55.70
C ALA A 10 4.19 -11.91 56.39
N GLY A 11 5.32 -11.30 56.81
CA GLY A 11 6.38 -11.93 57.59
C GLY A 11 6.28 -11.67 59.10
N GLY A 12 5.22 -10.99 59.57
CA GLY A 12 5.01 -10.67 60.98
C GLY A 12 5.79 -9.46 61.48
N ASN A 13 6.41 -8.66 60.60
CA ASN A 13 7.15 -7.47 61.01
C ASN A 13 6.22 -6.24 61.07
N PRO A 14 6.36 -5.36 62.07
CA PRO A 14 5.56 -4.12 62.16
C PRO A 14 5.74 -3.22 60.93
N LEU A 15 4.63 -2.92 60.25
CA LEU A 15 4.60 -1.97 59.16
C LEU A 15 4.87 -0.56 59.71
N ARG A 16 6.08 -0.05 59.50
CA ARG A 16 6.45 1.31 59.94
C ARG A 16 5.72 2.35 59.10
N ARG A 17 5.05 3.31 59.75
CA ARG A 17 4.50 4.50 59.09
C ARG A 17 5.64 5.26 58.41
N ALA A 18 5.53 5.46 57.10
CA ALA A 18 6.45 6.31 56.35
C ALA A 18 6.27 7.77 56.79
N ARG A 19 7.05 8.22 57.78
CA ARG A 19 7.29 9.65 58.02
C ARG A 19 8.74 9.91 58.35
N ALA A 20 9.17 11.07 57.86
CA ALA A 20 10.52 11.60 57.83
C ALA A 20 11.02 11.92 59.23
N ASP A 21 11.87 11.05 59.79
CA ASP A 21 12.65 11.33 60.99
C ASP A 21 13.99 10.57 60.88
N TYR A 22 14.90 11.09 60.07
CA TYR A 22 16.33 10.77 60.16
C TYR A 22 17.04 11.95 60.83
N PRO A 23 17.94 11.74 61.82
CA PRO A 23 18.70 12.81 62.46
C PRO A 23 19.74 13.47 61.54
N ASN A 24 20.02 12.85 60.37
CA ASN A 24 20.69 13.47 59.22
C ASN A 24 19.68 13.66 58.08
N GLY A 25 18.61 14.41 58.36
CA GLY A 25 17.49 14.60 57.45
C GLY A 25 17.94 15.18 56.11
N MET A 26 18.23 14.33 55.14
CA MET A 26 17.98 14.72 53.76
C MET A 26 16.45 14.78 53.66
N PRO A 27 15.86 15.95 53.37
CA PRO A 27 14.45 15.97 53.02
C PRO A 27 14.27 14.95 51.89
N LEU A 28 13.18 14.19 51.91
CA LEU A 28 12.62 13.66 50.68
C LEU A 28 12.39 14.90 49.80
N ARG A 29 13.42 15.30 49.05
CA ARG A 29 13.27 16.20 47.93
C ARG A 29 12.29 15.44 47.08
N SER A 30 11.05 15.89 47.12
CA SER A 30 10.09 15.68 46.05
C SER A 30 10.86 15.95 44.76
N GLN A 31 11.34 14.88 44.12
CA GLN A 31 11.88 14.95 42.77
C GLN A 31 10.76 15.17 41.76
N VAL A 32 9.53 15.44 42.21
CA VAL A 32 8.48 16.04 41.38
C VAL A 32 9.01 17.39 40.90
N GLY A 33 9.50 17.40 39.66
CA GLY A 33 10.06 18.58 38.98
C GLY A 33 11.59 18.59 38.80
N ALA A 34 12.34 17.63 39.34
CA ALA A 34 13.78 17.50 39.09
C ALA A 34 14.02 16.54 37.92
N SER A 35 13.69 16.96 36.70
CA SER A 35 14.02 16.16 35.51
C SER A 35 15.54 16.19 35.32
N PHE A 36 16.18 15.04 35.46
CA PHE A 36 17.60 14.84 35.11
C PHE A 36 17.80 14.98 33.60
N PHE A 37 16.73 14.82 32.82
CA PHE A 37 16.76 14.82 31.37
C PHE A 37 16.46 16.22 30.84
N PRO A 38 17.36 16.82 30.05
CA PRO A 38 17.13 18.14 29.47
C PRO A 38 16.01 18.15 28.41
N TYR A 39 15.62 16.98 27.90
CA TYR A 39 14.52 16.82 26.96
C TYR A 39 13.53 15.79 27.50
N GLN A 40 12.25 16.14 27.53
CA GLN A 40 11.17 15.26 28.01
C GLN A 40 11.10 13.92 27.25
N ALA A 41 11.48 13.90 25.97
CA ALA A 41 11.53 12.68 25.16
C ALA A 41 12.58 11.66 25.64
N ALA A 42 13.59 12.09 26.43
CA ALA A 42 14.58 11.20 27.03
C ALA A 42 14.23 10.79 28.46
N GLU A 43 13.17 11.37 29.05
CA GLU A 43 12.78 11.15 30.43
C GLU A 43 12.01 9.83 30.59
N TRP A 44 12.70 8.76 30.98
CA TRP A 44 12.10 7.45 31.21
C TRP A 44 11.54 7.27 32.63
N GLN A 45 11.66 8.28 33.49
CA GLN A 45 11.19 8.21 34.89
C GLN A 45 9.67 8.44 35.01
N THR A 46 9.03 8.97 33.97
CA THR A 46 7.57 9.13 33.92
C THR A 46 6.89 7.80 33.64
N GLN A 47 5.65 7.65 34.12
CA GLN A 47 4.88 6.42 33.89
C GLN A 47 4.56 6.22 32.40
N GLU A 48 4.39 7.32 31.67
CA GLU A 48 4.07 7.35 30.25
C GLU A 48 5.27 6.90 29.39
N MET A 49 6.48 7.34 29.72
CA MET A 49 7.68 7.06 28.93
C MET A 49 8.49 5.85 29.43
N GLY A 50 8.29 5.40 30.68
CA GLY A 50 9.11 4.35 31.29
C GLY A 50 9.04 2.98 30.60
N ALA A 51 7.96 2.71 29.86
CA ALA A 51 7.84 1.53 29.01
C ALA A 51 8.27 1.76 27.55
N TRP A 52 8.52 3.00 27.15
CA TRP A 52 8.92 3.39 25.79
C TRP A 52 10.43 3.62 25.71
N LEU A 53 11.17 2.53 25.53
CA LEU A 53 12.63 2.53 25.47
C LEU A 53 13.14 2.01 24.12
N PRO A 54 12.94 2.75 23.00
CA PRO A 54 13.46 2.34 21.70
C PRO A 54 14.99 2.41 21.68
N TRP A 55 15.62 1.47 20.97
CA TRP A 55 17.07 1.46 20.79
C TRP A 55 17.41 2.03 19.42
N ILE A 56 18.45 2.88 19.35
CA ILE A 56 18.98 3.37 18.07
C ILE A 56 19.68 2.21 17.37
N ARG A 57 19.23 1.86 16.17
CA ARG A 57 19.80 0.80 15.32
C ARG A 57 20.06 1.32 13.91
N SER A 58 20.85 0.59 13.13
CA SER A 58 20.96 0.81 11.68
C SER A 58 19.66 0.37 10.99
N PRO A 59 19.33 0.91 9.80
CA PRO A 59 18.14 0.49 9.07
C PRO A 59 18.12 -1.01 8.78
N ASP A 60 19.24 -1.59 8.35
CA ASP A 60 19.31 -3.03 8.06
C ASP A 60 19.07 -3.88 9.32
N ALA A 61 19.57 -3.46 10.49
CA ALA A 61 19.34 -4.17 11.75
C ALA A 61 17.88 -4.05 12.26
N GLU A 62 17.16 -3.00 11.87
CA GLU A 62 15.72 -2.83 12.15
C GLU A 62 14.86 -3.65 11.18
N ILE A 63 15.30 -3.78 9.93
CA ILE A 63 14.52 -4.42 8.86
C ILE A 63 14.82 -5.93 8.81
N THR A 64 16.05 -6.32 8.49
CA THR A 64 16.39 -7.70 8.06
C THR A 64 15.99 -8.74 9.09
N GLN A 65 16.26 -8.48 10.37
CA GLN A 65 15.96 -9.44 11.46
C GLN A 65 14.46 -9.76 11.59
N PHE A 66 13.59 -8.80 11.28
CA PHE A 66 12.15 -8.91 11.50
C PHE A 66 11.34 -8.98 10.20
N ARG A 67 12.00 -8.83 9.04
CA ARG A 67 11.41 -8.69 7.72
C ARG A 67 10.37 -9.77 7.44
N ASP A 68 10.74 -11.05 7.56
CA ASP A 68 9.87 -12.18 7.23
C ASP A 68 8.55 -12.14 8.01
N ARG A 69 8.63 -11.79 9.31
CA ARG A 69 7.43 -11.66 10.15
C ARG A 69 6.58 -10.47 9.74
N MET A 70 7.19 -9.34 9.40
CA MET A 70 6.47 -8.13 8.99
C MET A 70 5.79 -8.35 7.62
N VAL A 71 6.53 -8.89 6.64
CA VAL A 71 6.03 -9.19 5.30
C VAL A 71 4.92 -10.25 5.35
N ALA A 72 5.09 -11.33 6.11
CA ALA A 72 4.04 -12.34 6.26
C ALA A 72 2.73 -11.75 6.84
N ARG A 73 2.84 -10.84 7.82
CA ARG A 73 1.67 -10.13 8.37
C ARG A 73 1.05 -9.15 7.37
N SER A 74 1.88 -8.44 6.60
CA SER A 74 1.46 -7.53 5.53
C SER A 74 0.66 -8.28 4.46
N ARG A 75 1.22 -9.38 3.93
CA ARG A 75 0.58 -10.26 2.95
C ARG A 75 -0.73 -10.84 3.48
N ASP A 76 -0.77 -11.30 4.73
CA ASP A 76 -2.00 -11.83 5.34
C ASP A 76 -3.09 -10.75 5.48
N GLN A 77 -2.72 -9.56 5.94
CA GLN A 77 -3.63 -8.43 6.08
C GLN A 77 -4.24 -8.04 4.72
N VAL A 78 -3.41 -7.92 3.68
CA VAL A 78 -3.89 -7.58 2.32
C VAL A 78 -4.75 -8.69 1.73
N ARG A 79 -4.51 -9.96 2.07
CA ARG A 79 -5.31 -11.10 1.59
C ARG A 79 -6.68 -11.19 2.27
N ASN A 80 -6.75 -10.91 3.58
CA ASN A 80 -7.92 -11.20 4.40
C ASN A 80 -8.76 -9.97 4.78
N ASP A 81 -8.23 -8.76 4.69
CA ASP A 81 -8.98 -7.52 4.98
C ASP A 81 -9.32 -6.77 3.70
N GLY A 82 -10.63 -6.66 3.41
CA GLY A 82 -11.14 -6.03 2.19
C GLY A 82 -10.74 -4.56 2.05
N ARG A 83 -10.60 -3.82 3.15
CA ARG A 83 -10.19 -2.41 3.10
C ARG A 83 -8.70 -2.26 2.80
N SER A 84 -7.86 -3.08 3.41
CA SER A 84 -6.41 -3.13 3.14
C SER A 84 -6.16 -3.55 1.69
N SER A 85 -6.84 -4.60 1.21
CA SER A 85 -6.81 -5.05 -0.18
C SER A 85 -7.25 -3.97 -1.17
N GLY A 86 -8.36 -3.29 -0.87
CA GLY A 86 -8.88 -2.19 -1.67
C GLY A 86 -7.93 -0.99 -1.72
N GLY A 87 -7.27 -0.67 -0.60
CA GLY A 87 -6.26 0.39 -0.51
C GLY A 87 -5.07 0.15 -1.46
N ILE A 88 -4.47 -1.04 -1.42
CA ILE A 88 -3.42 -1.43 -2.37
C ILE A 88 -3.92 -1.32 -3.82
N THR A 89 -5.11 -1.87 -4.09
CA THR A 89 -5.66 -1.91 -5.43
C THR A 89 -5.83 -0.51 -6.01
N ARG A 90 -6.28 0.46 -5.22
CA ARG A 90 -6.44 1.86 -5.65
C ARG A 90 -5.10 2.53 -5.96
N ILE A 91 -4.07 2.28 -5.17
CA ILE A 91 -2.72 2.78 -5.46
C ILE A 91 -2.23 2.19 -6.79
N LEU A 92 -2.38 0.87 -6.99
CA LEU A 92 -1.98 0.21 -8.24
C LEU A 92 -2.75 0.77 -9.45
N ASP A 93 -4.06 0.91 -9.32
CA ASP A 93 -4.94 1.36 -10.40
C ASP A 93 -4.76 2.85 -10.71
N SER A 94 -4.29 3.65 -9.76
CA SER A 94 -4.02 5.08 -9.94
C SER A 94 -2.57 5.37 -10.36
N ALA A 95 -1.61 4.49 -10.02
CA ALA A 95 -0.21 4.64 -10.41
C ALA A 95 0.07 3.99 -11.77
N ILE A 96 -0.35 2.75 -11.99
CA ILE A 96 -0.07 1.97 -13.21
C ILE A 96 -1.28 1.96 -14.15
N GLY A 97 -2.48 1.80 -13.59
CA GLY A 97 -3.71 1.67 -14.37
C GLY A 97 -3.72 0.40 -15.24
N ALA A 98 -4.40 0.49 -16.39
CA ALA A 98 -4.48 -0.63 -17.34
C ALA A 98 -3.15 -0.88 -18.07
N SER A 99 -2.40 0.19 -18.36
CA SER A 99 -1.08 0.12 -18.96
C SER A 99 -0.31 1.38 -18.62
N LEU A 100 0.92 1.21 -18.12
CA LEU A 100 1.86 2.32 -17.95
C LEU A 100 2.59 2.51 -19.28
N ARG A 101 2.21 3.54 -20.03
CA ARG A 101 2.71 3.77 -21.39
C ARG A 101 4.02 4.57 -21.35
N LEU A 102 4.99 4.15 -22.15
CA LEU A 102 6.22 4.91 -22.38
C LEU A 102 5.91 6.14 -23.25
N SER A 103 6.40 7.30 -22.86
CA SER A 103 6.61 8.45 -23.74
C SER A 103 8.11 8.76 -23.78
N ALA A 104 8.77 8.36 -24.85
CA ALA A 104 10.19 8.59 -25.06
C ALA A 104 10.47 10.08 -25.30
N ALA A 105 11.54 10.57 -24.70
CA ALA A 105 11.96 11.96 -24.80
C ALA A 105 13.49 12.05 -24.71
N PRO A 106 14.22 11.47 -25.70
CA PRO A 106 15.68 11.47 -25.68
C PRO A 106 16.20 12.91 -25.58
N ASP A 107 17.18 13.14 -24.71
CA ASP A 107 17.76 14.47 -24.50
C ASP A 107 18.76 14.80 -25.61
N TYR A 108 18.22 15.28 -26.74
CA TYR A 108 19.01 15.71 -27.89
C TYR A 108 20.02 16.81 -27.55
N ARG A 109 19.77 17.64 -26.52
CA ARG A 109 20.69 18.71 -26.12
C ARG A 109 21.90 18.13 -25.41
N ALA A 110 21.67 17.20 -24.48
CA ALA A 110 22.75 16.46 -23.82
C ALA A 110 23.55 15.64 -24.82
N LEU A 111 22.89 14.92 -25.73
CA LEU A 111 23.55 14.11 -26.76
C LEU A 111 24.43 14.95 -27.70
N ARG A 112 23.93 16.13 -28.09
CA ARG A 112 24.71 17.10 -28.87
C ARG A 112 25.94 17.61 -28.13
N LEU A 113 25.84 17.82 -26.82
CA LEU A 113 26.98 18.25 -26.00
C LEU A 113 28.03 17.15 -25.84
N ILE A 114 27.61 15.89 -25.72
CA ILE A 114 28.52 14.74 -25.53
C ILE A 114 29.33 14.45 -26.78
N SER A 115 28.68 14.41 -27.94
CA SER A 115 29.29 13.90 -29.19
C SER A 115 29.59 14.97 -30.23
N GLY A 116 28.95 16.14 -30.16
CA GLY A 116 28.97 17.13 -31.23
C GLY A 116 28.21 16.71 -32.49
N ALA A 117 27.58 15.53 -32.51
CA ALA A 117 26.79 15.05 -33.64
C ALA A 117 25.49 15.85 -33.83
N ASN A 118 24.86 15.69 -34.99
CA ASN A 118 23.67 16.45 -35.37
C ASN A 118 22.39 15.92 -34.71
N PHE A 119 22.32 16.06 -33.38
CA PHE A 119 21.11 15.82 -32.61
C PHE A 119 20.26 17.10 -32.55
N ASP A 120 19.10 17.06 -33.21
CA ASP A 120 18.12 18.15 -33.21
C ASP A 120 16.74 17.66 -32.73
N ILE A 121 15.77 18.60 -32.69
CA ILE A 121 14.41 18.30 -32.25
C ILE A 121 13.68 17.34 -33.20
N GLN A 122 14.02 17.36 -34.49
CA GLN A 122 13.40 16.50 -35.48
C GLN A 122 13.87 15.06 -35.31
N TRP A 123 15.18 14.86 -35.15
CA TRP A 123 15.76 13.58 -34.77
C TRP A 123 15.13 13.05 -33.48
N ALA A 124 14.98 13.88 -32.45
CA ALA A 124 14.41 13.46 -31.17
C ALA A 124 12.98 12.90 -31.35
N LYS A 125 12.18 13.54 -32.23
CA LYS A 125 10.83 13.08 -32.59
C LYS A 125 10.87 11.76 -33.36
N GLU A 126 11.70 11.67 -34.40
CA GLU A 126 11.84 10.46 -35.23
C GLU A 126 12.32 9.26 -34.40
N PHE A 127 13.32 9.49 -33.53
CA PHE A 127 13.82 8.50 -32.59
C PHE A 127 12.74 8.08 -31.59
N ALA A 128 12.04 9.03 -30.96
CA ALA A 128 10.98 8.73 -30.01
C ALA A 128 9.87 7.88 -30.65
N SER A 129 9.39 8.28 -31.83
CA SER A 129 8.37 7.52 -32.57
C SER A 129 8.84 6.09 -32.91
N ALA A 130 10.07 5.95 -33.39
CA ALA A 130 10.67 4.66 -33.71
C ALA A 130 10.86 3.76 -32.48
N ALA A 131 11.30 4.34 -31.36
CA ALA A 131 11.51 3.63 -30.10
C ALA A 131 10.19 3.23 -29.46
N GLU A 132 9.20 4.12 -29.39
CA GLU A 132 7.88 3.84 -28.82
C GLU A 132 7.11 2.78 -29.64
N ALA A 133 7.20 2.83 -30.98
CA ALA A 133 6.60 1.81 -31.83
C ALA A 133 7.16 0.41 -31.52
N ARG A 134 8.48 0.29 -31.44
CA ARG A 134 9.17 -0.98 -31.14
C ARG A 134 8.97 -1.42 -29.70
N TRP A 135 8.98 -0.49 -28.76
CA TRP A 135 8.66 -0.76 -27.37
C TRP A 135 7.26 -1.33 -27.25
N ARG A 136 6.26 -0.77 -27.94
CA ARG A 136 4.89 -1.31 -27.94
C ARG A 136 4.83 -2.75 -28.47
N LEU A 137 5.62 -3.09 -29.49
CA LEU A 137 5.70 -4.45 -30.03
C LEU A 137 6.33 -5.42 -29.03
N PHE A 138 7.41 -5.01 -28.37
CA PHE A 138 8.09 -5.81 -27.35
C PHE A 138 7.26 -5.96 -26.08
N SER A 139 6.74 -4.85 -25.57
CA SER A 139 6.05 -4.75 -24.28
C SER A 139 4.72 -5.50 -24.29
N ASN A 140 3.99 -5.42 -25.41
CA ASN A 140 2.68 -6.04 -25.61
C ASN A 140 2.74 -7.28 -26.52
N ASP A 141 3.92 -7.88 -26.67
CA ASP A 141 4.12 -9.06 -27.50
C ASP A 141 3.09 -10.16 -27.15
N LEU A 142 2.42 -10.69 -28.17
CA LEU A 142 1.41 -11.74 -28.04
C LEU A 142 2.01 -13.03 -27.47
N GLY A 143 3.28 -13.32 -27.83
CA GLY A 143 4.04 -14.45 -27.34
C GLY A 143 4.62 -14.26 -25.93
N ARG A 144 4.50 -13.05 -25.37
CA ARG A 144 5.05 -12.61 -24.07
C ARG A 144 6.53 -12.94 -23.91
N TYR A 145 7.30 -12.84 -24.99
CA TYR A 145 8.73 -13.15 -24.96
C TYR A 145 9.54 -12.16 -24.10
N ASN A 146 8.99 -10.99 -23.78
CA ASN A 146 9.55 -10.04 -22.80
C ASN A 146 9.58 -10.59 -21.36
N ASP A 147 8.84 -11.65 -21.06
CA ASP A 147 8.84 -12.32 -19.75
C ASP A 147 9.58 -13.67 -19.87
N VAL A 148 10.50 -13.93 -18.95
CA VAL A 148 11.22 -15.22 -18.88
C VAL A 148 10.23 -16.38 -18.80
N SER A 149 9.15 -16.22 -18.03
CA SER A 149 8.09 -17.23 -17.85
C SER A 149 7.02 -17.19 -18.95
N ARG A 150 7.01 -16.15 -19.79
CA ARG A 150 6.02 -15.89 -20.86
C ARG A 150 4.58 -15.78 -20.36
N GLN A 151 4.38 -15.30 -19.14
CA GLN A 151 3.07 -15.19 -18.51
C GLN A 151 2.52 -13.77 -18.53
N LEU A 152 3.37 -12.75 -18.48
CA LEU A 152 2.97 -11.35 -18.32
C LEU A 152 3.49 -10.47 -19.45
N THR A 153 2.74 -9.43 -19.81
CA THR A 153 3.26 -8.30 -20.59
C THR A 153 4.08 -7.37 -19.70
N VAL A 154 4.90 -6.48 -20.27
CA VAL A 154 5.73 -5.56 -19.45
C VAL A 154 4.87 -4.70 -18.52
N SER A 155 3.72 -4.18 -18.97
CA SER A 155 2.80 -3.42 -18.09
C SER A 155 2.26 -4.27 -16.94
N GLN A 156 2.00 -5.56 -17.16
CA GLN A 156 1.58 -6.48 -16.09
C GLN A 156 2.73 -6.80 -15.13
N GLN A 157 3.96 -6.93 -15.64
CA GLN A 157 5.17 -7.08 -14.82
C GLN A 157 5.40 -5.84 -13.95
N LEU A 158 5.27 -4.63 -14.49
CA LEU A 158 5.35 -3.38 -13.73
C LEU A 158 4.27 -3.30 -12.65
N ARG A 159 3.04 -3.72 -12.95
CA ARG A 159 1.97 -3.79 -11.94
C ARG A 159 2.30 -4.77 -10.81
N LEU A 160 2.90 -5.92 -11.14
CA LEU A 160 3.33 -6.91 -10.15
C LEU A 160 4.51 -6.40 -9.32
N ALA A 161 5.50 -5.77 -9.95
CA ALA A 161 6.64 -5.16 -9.28
C ALA A 161 6.19 -4.08 -8.29
N LEU A 162 5.33 -3.13 -8.71
CA LEU A 162 4.78 -2.13 -7.79
C LEU A 162 3.99 -2.77 -6.64
N ARG A 163 3.29 -3.88 -6.90
CA ARG A 163 2.60 -4.62 -5.84
C ARG A 163 3.57 -5.19 -4.80
N HIS A 164 4.69 -5.78 -5.24
CA HIS A 164 5.76 -6.21 -4.33
C HIS A 164 6.33 -5.01 -3.55
N LYS A 165 6.64 -3.90 -4.24
CA LYS A 165 7.13 -2.66 -3.61
C LYS A 165 6.20 -2.15 -2.51
N LEU A 166 4.88 -2.20 -2.72
CA LEU A 166 3.90 -1.74 -1.73
C LEU A 166 3.72 -2.71 -0.55
N ILE A 167 3.61 -4.02 -0.81
CA ILE A 167 3.26 -5.02 0.22
C ILE A 167 4.48 -5.51 0.98
N ASP A 168 5.54 -5.86 0.23
CA ASP A 168 6.76 -6.46 0.74
C ASP A 168 7.81 -5.40 1.07
N GLY A 169 7.72 -4.24 0.40
CA GLY A 169 8.58 -3.08 0.62
C GLY A 169 9.57 -2.81 -0.51
N GLU A 170 9.74 -3.75 -1.41
CA GLU A 170 10.70 -3.67 -2.52
C GLU A 170 10.19 -4.46 -3.73
N ASP A 171 10.64 -4.07 -4.92
CA ASP A 171 10.55 -4.90 -6.11
C ASP A 171 11.93 -5.44 -6.49
N LEU A 172 11.94 -6.58 -7.19
CA LEU A 172 13.16 -7.19 -7.67
C LEU A 172 12.91 -7.75 -9.06
N ILE A 173 13.68 -7.27 -10.04
CA ILE A 173 13.62 -7.73 -11.43
C ILE A 173 15.02 -8.17 -11.84
N VAL A 174 15.10 -9.38 -12.42
CA VAL A 174 16.31 -9.91 -13.03
C VAL A 174 16.13 -9.92 -14.54
N ASN A 175 17.06 -9.26 -15.23
CA ASN A 175 17.11 -9.17 -16.67
C ASN A 175 17.95 -10.34 -17.20
N TYR A 176 17.37 -11.10 -18.13
CA TYR A 176 18.01 -12.21 -18.80
C TYR A 176 18.26 -11.89 -20.26
N TRP A 177 19.41 -12.35 -20.75
CA TRP A 177 19.75 -12.34 -22.17
C TRP A 177 19.52 -13.75 -22.73
N LYS A 178 18.53 -13.90 -23.61
CA LYS A 178 18.09 -15.20 -24.17
C LYS A 178 18.09 -15.22 -25.69
N PRO A 179 19.25 -15.16 -26.35
CA PRO A 179 19.36 -15.16 -27.80
C PRO A 179 18.80 -16.44 -28.43
N GLU A 180 18.77 -17.55 -27.68
CA GLU A 180 18.16 -18.81 -28.11
C GLU A 180 16.65 -18.70 -28.38
N ARG A 181 15.99 -17.65 -27.89
CA ARG A 181 14.56 -17.39 -28.13
C ARG A 181 14.31 -16.55 -29.38
N VAL A 182 15.33 -15.94 -29.96
CA VAL A 182 15.18 -15.01 -31.09
C VAL A 182 15.01 -15.78 -32.39
N GLY A 183 13.99 -15.43 -33.18
CA GLY A 183 13.75 -16.09 -34.46
C GLY A 183 12.38 -15.83 -35.08
N ARG A 184 12.16 -16.39 -36.27
CA ARG A 184 10.90 -16.21 -37.02
C ARG A 184 9.73 -16.85 -36.28
N GLY A 185 8.75 -16.03 -35.87
CA GLY A 185 7.61 -16.47 -35.05
C GLY A 185 7.98 -16.73 -33.58
N ALA A 186 9.20 -16.35 -33.18
CA ALA A 186 9.70 -16.41 -31.82
C ALA A 186 9.94 -14.99 -31.29
N ALA A 187 10.83 -14.82 -30.32
CA ALA A 187 11.14 -13.50 -29.78
C ALA A 187 11.80 -12.62 -30.86
N HIS A 188 11.51 -11.32 -30.83
CA HIS A 188 12.24 -10.33 -31.64
C HIS A 188 13.52 -9.87 -30.92
N TYR A 189 13.45 -9.75 -29.59
CA TYR A 189 14.55 -9.33 -28.72
C TYR A 189 14.99 -10.49 -27.81
N ALA A 190 16.29 -10.57 -27.51
CA ALA A 190 16.87 -11.50 -26.56
C ALA A 190 16.64 -11.07 -25.10
N THR A 191 16.48 -9.76 -24.86
CA THR A 191 16.16 -9.21 -23.53
C THR A 191 14.81 -9.73 -23.04
N CYS A 192 14.80 -10.29 -21.83
CA CYS A 192 13.58 -10.66 -21.12
C CYS A 192 13.74 -10.43 -19.62
N TYR A 193 12.62 -10.24 -18.94
CA TYR A 193 12.56 -9.87 -17.54
C TYR A 193 11.94 -10.98 -16.71
N LEU A 194 12.43 -11.12 -15.48
CA LEU A 194 11.82 -11.96 -14.47
C LEU A 194 11.56 -11.12 -13.22
N VAL A 195 10.30 -10.89 -12.88
CA VAL A 195 9.93 -10.35 -11.57
C VAL A 195 10.13 -11.47 -10.55
N VAL A 196 11.05 -11.25 -9.60
CA VAL A 196 11.41 -12.21 -8.57
C VAL A 196 10.71 -11.84 -7.27
N ASP A 197 10.13 -12.83 -6.59
CA ASP A 197 9.59 -12.60 -5.24
C ASP A 197 10.73 -12.16 -4.30
N PRO A 198 10.63 -10.99 -3.65
CA PRO A 198 11.66 -10.47 -2.74
C PRO A 198 12.03 -11.40 -1.58
N ASP A 199 11.19 -12.36 -1.20
CA ASP A 199 11.50 -13.35 -0.17
C ASP A 199 12.62 -14.32 -0.61
N ARG A 200 12.86 -14.45 -1.92
CA ARG A 200 14.00 -15.21 -2.45
C ARG A 200 15.33 -14.48 -2.26
N LEU A 201 15.32 -13.15 -2.12
CA LEU A 201 16.52 -12.36 -1.86
C LEU A 201 16.90 -12.47 -0.38
N SER A 202 17.94 -13.26 -0.10
CA SER A 202 18.36 -13.59 1.26
C SER A 202 19.84 -13.99 1.31
N ASN A 203 20.47 -13.87 2.48
CA ASN A 203 21.83 -14.34 2.65
C ASN A 203 21.87 -15.87 2.43
N PRO A 204 22.90 -16.41 1.74
CA PRO A 204 23.06 -17.84 1.57
C PRO A 204 23.02 -18.57 2.91
N MET A 205 22.27 -19.67 2.96
CA MET A 205 22.07 -20.47 4.17
C MET A 205 21.49 -19.69 5.36
N GLN A 206 20.83 -18.54 5.11
CA GLN A 206 20.28 -17.65 6.14
C GLN A 206 21.30 -17.20 7.18
N MET A 207 22.56 -17.01 6.76
CA MET A 207 23.59 -16.47 7.64
C MET A 207 23.26 -15.04 8.10
N VAL A 208 23.79 -14.65 9.26
CA VAL A 208 23.62 -13.29 9.78
C VAL A 208 24.28 -12.27 8.85
N ASP A 209 23.71 -11.06 8.83
CA ASP A 209 24.26 -9.95 8.07
C ASP A 209 25.71 -9.67 8.46
N THR A 210 26.51 -9.31 7.46
CA THR A 210 27.91 -8.92 7.60
C THR A 210 28.11 -7.51 7.04
N ARG A 211 29.34 -6.99 7.13
CA ARG A 211 29.68 -5.67 6.56
C ARG A 211 29.29 -5.57 5.08
N HIS A 212 29.51 -6.63 4.31
CA HIS A 212 29.39 -6.64 2.84
C HIS A 212 28.22 -7.46 2.30
N LEU A 213 27.47 -8.14 3.16
CA LEU A 213 26.31 -8.95 2.74
C LEU A 213 25.18 -8.73 3.73
N ARG A 214 24.10 -8.08 3.27
CA ARG A 214 22.98 -7.66 4.11
C ARG A 214 21.67 -8.01 3.43
N GLY A 215 20.90 -8.91 4.04
CA GLY A 215 19.62 -9.36 3.49
C GLY A 215 19.71 -9.80 2.01
N GLY A 216 20.74 -10.53 1.62
CA GLY A 216 20.95 -11.02 0.25
C GLY A 216 21.56 -10.00 -0.71
N VAL A 217 21.78 -8.75 -0.31
CA VAL A 217 22.45 -7.74 -1.13
C VAL A 217 23.93 -7.68 -0.74
N GLU A 218 24.79 -7.96 -1.71
CA GLU A 218 26.23 -7.83 -1.58
C GLU A 218 26.63 -6.39 -1.93
N VAL A 219 27.40 -5.74 -1.04
CA VAL A 219 27.79 -4.33 -1.17
C VAL A 219 29.29 -4.10 -1.00
N ASP A 220 29.79 -3.09 -1.68
CA ASP A 220 31.17 -2.61 -1.51
C ASP A 220 31.34 -1.74 -0.24
N ASP A 221 32.51 -1.12 -0.10
CA ASP A 221 32.84 -0.25 1.02
C ASP A 221 32.06 1.08 1.03
N ASP A 222 31.61 1.54 -0.13
CA ASP A 222 30.79 2.75 -0.30
C ASP A 222 29.29 2.46 -0.16
N GLY A 223 28.92 1.18 -0.04
CA GLY A 223 27.53 0.72 0.09
C GLY A 223 26.82 0.53 -1.26
N VAL A 224 27.56 0.52 -2.37
CA VAL A 224 27.04 0.25 -3.71
C VAL A 224 26.71 -1.25 -3.81
N PRO A 225 25.49 -1.63 -4.20
CA PRO A 225 25.17 -3.02 -4.50
C PRO A 225 26.00 -3.53 -5.69
N ILE A 226 26.70 -4.65 -5.49
CA ILE A 226 27.54 -5.31 -6.51
C ILE A 226 26.92 -6.62 -7.01
N ALA A 227 26.22 -7.36 -6.14
CA ALA A 227 25.57 -8.61 -6.48
C ALA A 227 24.39 -8.90 -5.56
N TYR A 228 23.53 -9.83 -6.00
CA TYR A 228 22.32 -10.24 -5.33
C TYR A 228 22.30 -11.76 -5.18
N HIS A 229 22.04 -12.23 -3.96
CA HIS A 229 21.95 -13.64 -3.64
C HIS A 229 20.48 -14.07 -3.65
N ILE A 230 20.07 -14.69 -4.75
CA ILE A 230 18.68 -15.06 -5.01
C ILE A 230 18.53 -16.57 -4.86
N ARG A 231 17.69 -16.98 -3.92
CA ARG A 231 17.33 -18.39 -3.70
C ARG A 231 16.65 -18.97 -4.95
N ARG A 232 16.96 -20.20 -5.38
CA ARG A 232 16.39 -20.79 -6.61
C ARG A 232 14.90 -21.12 -6.50
N ALA A 233 14.46 -21.57 -5.33
CA ALA A 233 13.04 -21.70 -4.99
C ALA A 233 12.68 -20.91 -3.72
N HIS A 234 11.39 -20.69 -3.49
CA HIS A 234 10.93 -20.00 -2.28
C HIS A 234 11.20 -20.85 -1.02
N GLN A 235 11.45 -20.19 0.11
CA GLN A 235 11.97 -20.85 1.32
C GLN A 235 11.10 -21.97 1.89
N ASN A 236 9.79 -21.83 1.73
CA ASN A 236 8.82 -22.76 2.31
C ASN A 236 8.11 -23.62 1.25
N ASP A 237 8.69 -23.73 0.04
CA ASP A 237 8.14 -24.56 -1.03
C ASP A 237 8.46 -26.04 -0.79
N TRP A 238 7.48 -26.78 -0.28
CA TRP A 238 7.63 -28.20 0.05
C TRP A 238 7.94 -29.10 -1.16
N TYR A 239 7.49 -28.71 -2.37
CA TYR A 239 7.72 -29.46 -3.60
C TYR A 239 9.10 -29.19 -4.24
N ASN A 240 9.76 -28.08 -3.89
CA ASN A 240 11.10 -27.68 -4.38
C ASN A 240 12.10 -27.52 -3.23
N ALA A 241 12.09 -28.45 -2.27
CA ALA A 241 12.88 -28.34 -1.04
C ALA A 241 14.40 -28.22 -1.30
N VAL A 242 14.94 -28.95 -2.30
CA VAL A 242 16.38 -28.93 -2.64
C VAL A 242 16.79 -27.56 -3.18
N GLU A 243 16.11 -27.08 -4.23
CA GLU A 243 16.37 -25.76 -4.83
C GLU A 243 16.08 -24.61 -3.86
N SER A 244 15.26 -24.83 -2.83
CA SER A 244 15.12 -23.87 -1.77
C SER A 244 16.47 -23.70 -1.04
N MET A 245 17.28 -24.73 -0.84
CA MET A 245 18.58 -24.56 -0.15
C MET A 245 19.74 -24.19 -1.10
N GLU A 246 19.42 -23.68 -2.29
CA GLU A 246 20.39 -23.21 -3.29
C GLU A 246 20.19 -21.72 -3.57
N TRP A 247 21.29 -20.98 -3.64
CA TRP A 247 21.31 -19.55 -3.99
C TRP A 247 22.13 -19.36 -5.26
N GLU A 248 21.63 -18.48 -6.12
CA GLU A 248 22.32 -17.97 -7.28
C GLU A 248 22.83 -16.57 -6.95
N ARG A 249 24.14 -16.36 -7.07
CA ARG A 249 24.74 -15.03 -7.00
C ARG A 249 24.62 -14.40 -8.39
N VAL A 250 23.79 -13.38 -8.50
CA VAL A 250 23.58 -12.61 -9.73
C VAL A 250 24.27 -11.26 -9.58
N GLU A 251 25.21 -10.96 -10.46
CA GLU A 251 25.88 -9.65 -10.47
C GLU A 251 24.90 -8.55 -10.85
N ARG A 252 25.11 -7.34 -10.34
CA ARG A 252 24.18 -6.23 -10.61
C ARG A 252 24.25 -5.76 -12.07
N GLU A 253 25.45 -5.67 -12.61
CA GLU A 253 25.77 -5.26 -13.97
C GLU A 253 26.82 -6.23 -14.51
N ASP A 254 26.73 -6.60 -15.79
CA ASP A 254 27.74 -7.39 -16.48
C ASP A 254 29.00 -6.53 -16.73
N ASP A 255 30.12 -7.17 -17.13
CA ASP A 255 31.41 -6.49 -17.41
C ASP A 255 31.30 -5.37 -18.46
N ASP A 256 30.33 -5.45 -19.35
CA ASP A 256 30.05 -4.47 -20.40
C ASP A 256 29.02 -3.40 -19.98
N GLY A 257 28.69 -3.32 -18.68
CA GLY A 257 27.72 -2.39 -18.11
C GLY A 257 26.25 -2.75 -18.37
N TRP A 258 25.94 -3.95 -18.90
CA TRP A 258 24.56 -4.37 -19.09
C TRP A 258 23.91 -4.68 -17.73
N ARG A 259 22.82 -3.99 -17.40
CA ARG A 259 22.19 -4.10 -16.07
C ARG A 259 21.41 -5.42 -15.94
N ARG A 260 21.90 -6.31 -15.08
CA ARG A 260 21.29 -7.60 -14.75
C ARG A 260 20.20 -7.50 -13.70
N VAL A 261 20.37 -6.66 -12.67
CA VAL A 261 19.41 -6.58 -11.56
C VAL A 261 18.88 -5.16 -11.39
N ILE A 262 17.56 -5.07 -11.25
CA ILE A 262 16.84 -3.86 -10.85
C ILE A 262 16.20 -4.18 -9.49
N HIS A 263 16.54 -3.39 -8.48
CA HIS A 263 16.05 -3.52 -7.11
C HIS A 263 15.60 -2.14 -6.63
N ASP A 264 14.30 -1.92 -6.60
CA ASP A 264 13.71 -0.63 -6.21
C ASP A 264 12.91 -0.75 -4.90
N TYR A 265 13.11 0.23 -4.02
CA TYR A 265 12.44 0.35 -2.74
C TYR A 265 12.49 1.81 -2.27
N ASP A 266 11.47 2.22 -1.51
CA ASP A 266 11.46 3.54 -0.88
C ASP A 266 12.46 3.50 0.30
N ARG A 267 13.40 4.45 0.33
CA ARG A 267 14.44 4.56 1.37
C ARG A 267 13.96 5.53 2.44
N ASP A 268 13.73 5.03 3.64
CA ASP A 268 13.35 5.86 4.80
C ASP A 268 14.59 6.41 5.52
N ARG A 269 15.72 5.70 5.42
CA ARG A 269 16.98 6.04 6.10
C ARG A 269 18.19 5.82 5.18
N ALA A 270 19.23 6.62 5.38
CA ALA A 270 20.49 6.47 4.66
C ALA A 270 21.18 5.12 5.01
N GLY A 271 21.77 4.47 4.01
CA GLY A 271 22.45 3.17 4.16
C GLY A 271 21.52 1.96 4.28
N GLN A 272 20.25 2.09 3.87
CA GLN A 272 19.26 1.01 3.85
C GLN A 272 19.40 0.14 2.60
N ASN A 273 19.45 -1.18 2.77
CA ASN A 273 19.62 -2.16 1.70
C ASN A 273 18.36 -2.96 1.36
N ARG A 274 17.31 -2.90 2.18
CA ARG A 274 16.02 -3.57 1.96
C ARG A 274 14.87 -2.63 2.24
N GLY A 275 13.75 -2.79 1.54
CA GLY A 275 12.57 -1.94 1.70
C GLY A 275 11.61 -2.37 2.81
N ILE A 276 10.67 -1.49 3.16
CA ILE A 276 9.57 -1.74 4.10
C ILE A 276 8.24 -1.45 3.39
N GLY A 277 7.29 -2.38 3.46
CA GLY A 277 5.97 -2.20 2.86
C GLY A 277 5.16 -1.08 3.52
N VAL A 278 4.33 -0.40 2.72
CA VAL A 278 3.56 0.80 3.16
C VAL A 278 2.56 0.51 4.29
N PHE A 279 2.18 -0.74 4.48
CA PHE A 279 1.25 -1.17 5.53
C PHE A 279 1.94 -1.38 6.89
N ILE A 280 3.24 -1.65 6.92
CA ILE A 280 3.94 -2.14 8.12
C ILE A 280 3.69 -1.26 9.36
N PRO A 281 3.74 0.08 9.29
CA PRO A 281 3.52 0.94 10.46
C PRO A 281 2.12 0.80 11.10
N VAL A 282 1.11 0.38 10.34
CA VAL A 282 -0.30 0.34 10.78
C VAL A 282 -0.86 -1.09 10.91
N LEU A 283 -0.06 -2.13 10.65
CA LEU A 283 -0.52 -3.53 10.70
C LEU A 283 -1.14 -3.91 12.05
N ALA A 284 -0.54 -3.46 13.16
CA ALA A 284 -1.07 -3.73 14.49
C ALA A 284 -2.47 -3.10 14.69
N HIS A 285 -2.62 -1.83 14.28
CA HIS A 285 -3.91 -1.12 14.33
C HIS A 285 -4.96 -1.79 13.44
N ALA A 286 -4.59 -2.15 12.21
CA ALA A 286 -5.48 -2.83 11.27
C ALA A 286 -5.95 -4.20 11.80
N LYS A 287 -5.06 -4.96 12.48
CA LYS A 287 -5.43 -6.23 13.12
C LYS A 287 -6.34 -6.04 14.33
N MET A 288 -6.10 -5.01 15.13
CA MET A 288 -6.98 -4.65 16.26
C MET A 288 -8.37 -4.25 15.76
N LEU A 289 -8.47 -3.49 14.67
CA LEU A 289 -9.73 -3.14 14.03
C LEU A 289 -10.50 -4.39 13.56
N ALA A 290 -9.82 -5.35 12.92
CA ALA A 290 -10.43 -6.63 12.53
C ALA A 290 -10.97 -7.41 13.73
N ARG A 291 -10.22 -7.43 14.85
CA ARG A 291 -10.67 -8.06 16.10
C ARG A 291 -11.88 -7.34 16.69
N TYR A 292 -11.89 -6.01 16.65
CA TYR A 292 -13.00 -5.21 17.14
C TYR A 292 -14.30 -5.50 16.38
N TYR A 293 -14.25 -5.60 15.05
CA TYR A 293 -15.40 -6.06 14.26
C TYR A 293 -15.94 -7.41 14.73
N GLY A 294 -15.06 -8.38 15.01
CA GLY A 294 -15.46 -9.70 15.49
C GLY A 294 -16.12 -9.65 16.87
N ILE A 295 -15.58 -8.84 17.79
CA ILE A 295 -16.15 -8.67 19.14
C ILE A 295 -17.54 -8.03 19.05
N GLU A 296 -17.69 -6.99 18.24
CA GLU A 296 -18.97 -6.29 18.08
C GLU A 296 -20.03 -7.19 17.42
N LEU A 297 -19.64 -7.99 16.42
CA LEU A 297 -20.53 -8.98 15.83
C LEU A 297 -20.95 -10.05 16.85
N GLN A 298 -20.02 -10.51 17.68
CA GLN A 298 -20.31 -11.48 18.75
C GLN A 298 -21.22 -10.87 19.83
N ALA A 299 -20.97 -9.63 20.24
CA ALA A 299 -21.79 -8.91 21.20
C ALA A 299 -23.21 -8.70 20.66
N ALA A 300 -23.35 -8.29 19.40
CA ALA A 300 -24.65 -8.17 18.73
C ALA A 300 -25.37 -9.52 18.60
N ALA A 301 -24.66 -10.58 18.24
CA ALA A 301 -25.22 -11.93 18.16
C ALA A 301 -25.65 -12.45 19.54
N LEU A 302 -24.85 -12.21 20.58
CA LEU A 302 -25.18 -12.55 21.96
C LEU A 302 -26.38 -11.75 22.46
N ALA A 303 -26.43 -10.45 22.22
CA ALA A 303 -27.57 -9.60 22.56
C ALA A 303 -28.85 -10.07 21.85
N ALA A 304 -28.76 -10.50 20.59
CA ALA A 304 -29.87 -11.10 19.85
C ALA A 304 -30.26 -12.49 20.37
N SER A 305 -29.33 -13.22 21.00
CA SER A 305 -29.52 -14.60 21.49
C SER A 305 -29.96 -14.68 22.95
N ILE A 306 -29.55 -13.74 23.81
CA ILE A 306 -30.00 -13.61 25.20
C ILE A 306 -31.42 -13.03 25.16
N GLY A 307 -32.38 -13.89 24.81
CA GLY A 307 -33.78 -13.51 24.78
C GLY A 307 -34.41 -13.47 26.17
N THR A 308 -34.01 -14.33 27.11
CA THR A 308 -34.71 -14.45 28.40
C THR A 308 -33.98 -15.42 29.31
N TYR A 309 -33.85 -15.13 30.61
CA TYR A 309 -33.60 -16.16 31.62
C TYR A 309 -34.71 -16.10 32.68
N VAL A 310 -34.98 -17.26 33.26
CA VAL A 310 -36.05 -17.47 34.23
C VAL A 310 -35.46 -17.42 35.64
N THR A 311 -35.89 -16.46 36.45
CA THR A 311 -35.50 -16.38 37.87
C THR A 311 -36.55 -17.06 38.74
N SER A 312 -36.09 -17.94 39.63
CA SER A 312 -36.94 -18.63 40.62
C SER A 312 -37.00 -17.81 41.92
N PRO A 313 -38.15 -17.79 42.61
CA PRO A 313 -38.33 -16.99 43.84
C PRO A 313 -37.67 -17.59 45.09
N TYR A 314 -37.05 -18.77 45.02
CA TYR A 314 -36.40 -19.43 46.17
C TYR A 314 -34.91 -19.05 46.31
N ASP A 315 -34.45 -18.78 47.53
CA ASP A 315 -33.03 -18.54 47.82
C ASP A 315 -32.21 -19.83 47.59
N PRO A 316 -31.09 -19.79 46.85
CA PRO A 316 -30.19 -20.94 46.70
C PRO A 316 -29.80 -21.61 48.01
N ALA A 317 -29.75 -20.87 49.12
CA ALA A 317 -29.50 -21.42 50.45
C ALA A 317 -30.69 -22.26 50.98
N GLU A 318 -31.94 -21.82 50.76
CA GLU A 318 -33.14 -22.58 51.12
C GLU A 318 -33.31 -23.83 50.25
N VAL A 319 -32.89 -23.77 48.99
CA VAL A 319 -32.86 -24.92 48.06
C VAL A 319 -31.88 -26.00 48.56
N GLN A 320 -30.78 -25.61 49.19
CA GLN A 320 -29.76 -26.54 49.68
C GLN A 320 -30.13 -27.18 51.03
N ASP A 321 -30.82 -26.44 51.91
CA ASP A 321 -31.38 -26.99 53.17
C ASP A 321 -32.61 -27.89 52.93
N ALA A 322 -33.41 -27.63 51.87
CA ALA A 322 -34.59 -28.41 51.54
C ALA A 322 -34.32 -29.73 50.79
N ILE A 323 -33.08 -29.99 50.32
CA ILE A 323 -32.66 -31.31 49.79
C ILE A 323 -32.81 -32.42 50.85
N GLY A 324 -32.87 -32.04 52.14
CA GLY A 324 -33.00 -32.96 53.26
C GLY A 324 -34.41 -33.41 53.63
N GLY A 325 -35.51 -32.81 53.13
CA GLY A 325 -36.81 -33.23 53.66
C GLY A 325 -38.12 -32.62 53.17
N ASP A 326 -38.15 -31.66 52.25
CA ASP A 326 -39.42 -30.98 51.94
C ASP A 326 -40.12 -31.52 50.68
N GLN A 327 -41.36 -31.99 50.85
CA GLN A 327 -42.21 -32.54 49.77
C GLN A 327 -42.59 -31.46 48.75
N GLU A 328 -42.69 -30.20 49.17
CA GLU A 328 -43.08 -29.07 48.33
C GLU A 328 -42.01 -28.69 47.31
N LEU A 329 -40.72 -28.71 47.68
CA LEU A 329 -39.64 -28.41 46.73
C LEU A 329 -39.51 -29.49 45.64
N LYS A 330 -39.68 -30.77 46.02
CA LYS A 330 -39.71 -31.88 45.06
C LYS A 330 -40.90 -31.77 44.12
N PHE A 331 -42.09 -31.45 44.65
CA PHE A 331 -43.30 -31.21 43.86
C PHE A 331 -43.11 -30.05 42.88
N TYR A 332 -42.53 -28.94 43.35
CA TYR A 332 -42.24 -27.76 42.52
C TYR A 332 -41.23 -28.08 41.41
N GLN A 333 -40.15 -28.81 41.71
CA GLN A 333 -39.16 -29.26 40.72
C GLN A 333 -39.78 -30.21 39.67
N SER A 334 -40.65 -31.14 40.08
CA SER A 334 -41.38 -32.00 39.15
C SER A 334 -42.37 -31.22 38.28
N LEU A 335 -43.14 -30.31 38.86
CA LEU A 335 -44.08 -29.45 38.15
C LEU A 335 -43.36 -28.59 37.11
N ARG A 336 -42.19 -28.03 37.46
CA ARG A 336 -41.36 -27.22 36.56
C ARG A 336 -40.86 -28.02 35.36
N LYS A 337 -40.44 -29.27 35.60
CA LYS A 337 -39.97 -30.18 34.54
C LYS A 337 -41.12 -30.56 33.60
N GLU A 338 -42.25 -30.98 34.17
CA GLU A 338 -43.43 -31.40 33.42
C GLU A 338 -44.04 -30.24 32.60
N TRP A 339 -44.09 -29.04 33.18
CA TRP A 339 -44.57 -27.82 32.50
C TRP A 339 -43.66 -27.39 31.32
N ASN A 340 -42.34 -27.54 31.45
CA ASN A 340 -41.38 -27.25 30.35
C ASN A 340 -41.44 -28.27 29.21
N ASP A 341 -41.79 -29.52 29.51
CA ASP A 341 -41.91 -30.60 28.54
C ASP A 341 -43.25 -30.53 27.79
N GLU A 342 -44.33 -30.08 28.43
CA GLU A 342 -45.68 -30.01 27.83
C GLU A 342 -45.96 -28.73 27.01
N ARG A 343 -45.30 -27.60 27.29
CA ARG A 343 -45.61 -26.29 26.67
C ARG A 343 -44.36 -25.48 26.26
N PRO A 344 -43.57 -25.89 25.26
CA PRO A 344 -42.45 -25.07 24.79
C PRO A 344 -42.95 -23.79 24.12
N ALA A 345 -42.68 -22.63 24.72
CA ALA A 345 -42.88 -21.35 24.04
C ALA A 345 -41.71 -21.13 23.07
N MET A 346 -42.01 -20.86 21.80
CA MET A 346 -41.01 -20.66 20.75
C MET A 346 -41.06 -19.21 20.28
N PHE A 347 -39.91 -18.53 20.28
CA PHE A 347 -39.77 -17.20 19.67
C PHE A 347 -38.63 -17.24 18.67
N ASN A 348 -38.92 -17.06 17.37
CA ASN A 348 -37.95 -17.11 16.27
C ASN A 348 -36.98 -18.32 16.31
N GLY A 349 -37.49 -19.51 16.62
CA GLY A 349 -36.69 -20.74 16.63
C GLY A 349 -35.83 -20.95 17.88
N VAL A 350 -35.85 -20.01 18.84
CA VAL A 350 -35.23 -20.16 20.16
C VAL A 350 -36.29 -20.62 21.16
N ARG A 351 -35.97 -21.67 21.94
CA ARG A 351 -36.84 -22.20 23.00
C ARG A 351 -36.84 -21.20 24.16
N VAL A 352 -37.99 -20.59 24.42
CA VAL A 352 -38.24 -19.80 25.63
C VAL A 352 -38.81 -20.77 26.67
N PRO A 353 -38.14 -20.97 27.82
CA PRO A 353 -38.66 -21.85 28.87
C PRO A 353 -40.03 -21.36 29.32
N ALA A 354 -41.02 -22.25 29.42
CA ALA A 354 -42.33 -21.88 29.97
C ALA A 354 -42.21 -21.69 31.48
N LEU A 355 -42.73 -20.58 31.99
CA LEU A 355 -42.64 -20.21 33.40
C LEU A 355 -43.56 -21.07 34.26
N ALA A 356 -43.00 -21.67 35.30
CA ALA A 356 -43.78 -22.24 36.40
C ALA A 356 -44.36 -21.11 37.28
N PRO A 357 -45.45 -21.36 38.05
CA PRO A 357 -46.02 -20.37 38.94
C PRO A 357 -44.99 -19.77 39.91
N GLY A 358 -44.93 -18.44 39.99
CA GLY A 358 -43.96 -17.70 40.82
C GLY A 358 -42.61 -17.41 40.16
N GLU A 359 -42.33 -17.93 38.96
CA GLU A 359 -41.13 -17.56 38.20
C GLU A 359 -41.33 -16.25 37.42
N GLU A 360 -40.30 -15.41 37.41
CA GLU A 360 -40.29 -14.17 36.64
C GLU A 360 -39.31 -14.26 35.46
N ILE A 361 -39.73 -13.72 34.33
CA ILE A 361 -38.84 -13.42 33.21
C ILE A 361 -38.13 -12.11 33.54
N LYS A 362 -36.80 -12.19 33.69
CA LYS A 362 -35.96 -11.00 33.68
C LYS A 362 -35.28 -10.91 32.32
N ALA A 363 -35.67 -9.90 31.55
CA ALA A 363 -34.89 -9.50 30.39
C ALA A 363 -33.61 -8.83 30.90
N VAL A 364 -32.45 -9.45 30.69
CA VAL A 364 -31.20 -8.69 30.71
C VAL A 364 -31.16 -7.97 29.37
N ALA A 365 -31.46 -6.68 29.41
CA ALA A 365 -30.97 -5.80 28.38
C ALA A 365 -29.45 -5.95 28.36
N SER A 366 -28.91 -6.47 27.27
CA SER A 366 -27.48 -6.34 27.01
C SER A 366 -27.22 -4.84 26.87
N ASP A 367 -26.70 -4.22 27.93
CA ASP A 367 -26.30 -2.81 27.94
C ASP A 367 -24.96 -2.69 27.20
N HIS A 368 -24.95 -3.14 25.93
CA HIS A 368 -23.86 -2.91 25.00
C HIS A 368 -24.19 -1.63 24.25
N PRO A 369 -23.75 -0.45 24.72
CA PRO A 369 -24.01 0.80 24.02
C PRO A 369 -23.31 0.74 22.66
N HIS A 370 -24.10 0.65 21.58
CA HIS A 370 -23.60 0.68 20.20
C HIS A 370 -23.15 2.10 19.78
N ASN A 371 -23.17 3.05 20.71
CA ASN A 371 -22.84 4.45 20.45
C ASN A 371 -21.32 4.61 20.28
N GLY A 372 -20.88 5.19 19.16
CA GLY A 372 -19.48 5.50 18.91
C GLY A 372 -18.69 4.45 18.13
N PHE A 373 -19.29 3.29 17.80
CA PHE A 373 -18.61 2.25 17.02
C PHE A 373 -18.13 2.78 15.66
N THR A 374 -19.02 3.44 14.93
CA THR A 374 -18.74 3.97 13.59
C THR A 374 -17.65 5.05 13.63
N GLU A 375 -17.69 5.93 14.62
CA GLU A 375 -16.73 7.00 14.83
C GLU A 375 -15.33 6.45 15.15
N PHE A 376 -15.25 5.47 16.06
CA PHE A 376 -13.98 4.83 16.40
C PHE A 376 -13.40 4.04 15.22
N VAL A 377 -14.24 3.28 14.52
CA VAL A 377 -13.87 2.57 13.29
C VAL A 377 -13.31 3.54 12.23
N HIS A 378 -13.98 4.67 12.04
CA HIS A 378 -13.57 5.69 11.08
C HIS A 378 -12.21 6.29 11.46
N GLU A 379 -11.96 6.57 12.74
CA GLU A 379 -10.66 7.04 13.22
C GLU A 379 -9.55 6.01 12.95
N MET A 380 -9.80 4.72 13.26
CA MET A 380 -8.83 3.65 12.98
C MET A 380 -8.55 3.51 11.47
N GLN A 381 -9.56 3.68 10.63
CA GLN A 381 -9.40 3.70 9.17
C GLN A 381 -8.61 4.93 8.71
N GLY A 382 -8.74 6.06 9.39
CA GLY A 382 -7.94 7.26 9.19
C GLY A 382 -6.44 6.99 9.38
N CYS A 383 -6.06 6.25 10.43
CA CYS A 383 -4.67 5.83 10.62
C CYS A 383 -4.16 4.99 9.43
N VAL A 384 -4.97 4.04 8.95
CA VAL A 384 -4.61 3.21 7.78
C VAL A 384 -4.48 4.05 6.52
N ALA A 385 -5.44 4.95 6.26
CA ALA A 385 -5.43 5.84 5.11
C ALA A 385 -4.20 6.77 5.12
N SER A 386 -3.85 7.30 6.30
CA SER A 386 -2.65 8.13 6.50
C SER A 386 -1.37 7.40 6.12
N ALA A 387 -1.18 6.15 6.59
CA ALA A 387 -0.02 5.35 6.22
C ALA A 387 0.04 5.01 4.72
N LEU A 388 -1.12 4.76 4.11
CA LEU A 388 -1.20 4.53 2.67
C LEU A 388 -0.98 5.80 1.84
N GLY A 389 -1.11 6.98 2.44
CA GLY A 389 -1.01 8.27 1.75
C GLY A 389 -2.15 8.47 0.76
N VAL A 390 -3.33 7.92 1.05
CA VAL A 390 -4.56 8.10 0.25
C VAL A 390 -5.66 8.70 1.13
N PRO A 391 -6.61 9.45 0.55
CA PRO A 391 -7.76 9.95 1.29
C PRO A 391 -8.55 8.82 1.96
N ILE A 392 -9.08 9.08 3.15
CA ILE A 392 -9.86 8.08 3.90
C ILE A 392 -11.06 7.59 3.10
N GLU A 393 -11.72 8.47 2.36
CA GLU A 393 -12.88 8.14 1.52
C GLU A 393 -12.52 7.16 0.40
N GLN A 394 -11.27 7.21 -0.11
CA GLN A 394 -10.81 6.21 -1.05
C GLN A 394 -10.68 4.84 -0.37
N VAL A 395 -10.23 4.76 0.89
CA VAL A 395 -10.12 3.49 1.63
C VAL A 395 -11.50 2.94 1.98
N THR A 396 -12.38 3.79 2.52
CA THR A 396 -13.69 3.41 3.06
C THR A 396 -14.76 3.23 1.99
N GLN A 397 -14.59 3.90 0.84
CA GLN A 397 -15.63 4.05 -0.20
C GLN A 397 -16.89 4.75 0.30
N ASP A 398 -16.77 5.54 1.36
CA ASP A 398 -17.85 6.34 1.89
C ASP A 398 -17.56 7.83 1.67
N TRP A 399 -18.40 8.46 0.85
CA TRP A 399 -18.34 9.89 0.54
C TRP A 399 -19.42 10.70 1.27
N SER A 400 -20.25 10.07 2.10
CA SER A 400 -21.39 10.71 2.77
C SER A 400 -21.00 11.88 3.68
N ARG A 401 -19.75 11.88 4.17
CA ARG A 401 -19.19 12.90 5.07
C ARG A 401 -18.51 14.06 4.36
N SER A 402 -18.37 13.99 3.03
CA SER A 402 -17.57 14.93 2.24
C SER A 402 -18.45 15.78 1.32
N ASN A 403 -18.16 17.08 1.30
CA ASN A 403 -18.74 18.02 0.33
C ASN A 403 -17.80 18.18 -0.88
N TYR A 404 -18.27 18.83 -1.95
CA TYR A 404 -17.49 18.99 -3.19
C TYR A 404 -16.10 19.60 -2.97
N SER A 405 -16.01 20.66 -2.15
CA SER A 405 -14.74 21.36 -1.90
C SER A 405 -13.75 20.48 -1.13
N ASN A 406 -14.22 19.81 -0.07
CA ASN A 406 -13.41 18.91 0.74
C ASN A 406 -12.95 17.69 -0.05
N MET A 407 -13.83 17.09 -0.85
CA MET A 407 -13.50 15.96 -1.73
C MET A 407 -12.45 16.34 -2.76
N ARG A 408 -12.59 17.51 -3.40
CA ARG A 408 -11.58 18.00 -4.35
C ARG A 408 -10.25 18.25 -3.66
N GLY A 409 -10.26 18.87 -2.48
CA GLY A 409 -9.04 19.10 -1.69
C GLY A 409 -8.34 17.80 -1.30
N SER A 410 -9.08 16.82 -0.79
CA SER A 410 -8.51 15.52 -0.39
C SER A 410 -7.97 14.73 -1.58
N MET A 411 -8.69 14.71 -2.71
CA MET A 411 -8.22 14.08 -3.94
C MET A 411 -6.94 14.71 -4.48
N LEU A 412 -6.82 16.05 -4.46
CA LEU A 412 -5.61 16.74 -4.92
C LEU A 412 -4.40 16.42 -4.04
N GLU A 413 -4.58 16.33 -2.73
CA GLU A 413 -3.49 15.94 -1.82
C GLU A 413 -3.08 14.47 -2.03
N GLY A 414 -4.06 13.57 -2.14
CA GLY A 414 -3.82 12.17 -2.48
C GLY A 414 -3.10 12.01 -3.82
N TRP A 415 -3.44 12.84 -4.81
CA TRP A 415 -2.82 12.82 -6.14
C TRP A 415 -1.33 13.16 -6.11
N LYS A 416 -0.88 14.05 -5.22
CA LYS A 416 0.56 14.34 -5.06
C LYS A 416 1.34 13.10 -4.63
N THR A 417 0.81 12.34 -3.67
CA THR A 417 1.42 11.08 -3.20
C THR A 417 1.46 10.04 -4.31
N LEU A 418 0.36 9.90 -5.07
CA LEU A 418 0.26 8.94 -6.17
C LEU A 418 1.22 9.30 -7.32
N ILE A 419 1.33 10.58 -7.69
CA ILE A 419 2.32 11.03 -8.67
C ILE A 419 3.74 10.73 -8.18
N ARG A 420 4.09 11.11 -6.94
CA ARG A 420 5.44 10.84 -6.41
C ARG A 420 5.76 9.35 -6.49
N ARG A 421 4.86 8.48 -6.01
CA ARG A 421 5.03 7.02 -6.07
C ARG A 421 5.23 6.52 -7.49
N ARG A 422 4.43 7.02 -8.45
CA ARG A 422 4.56 6.65 -9.85
C ARG A 422 5.89 7.10 -10.42
N LEU A 423 6.30 8.35 -10.20
CA LEU A 423 7.57 8.88 -10.72
C LEU A 423 8.76 8.13 -10.13
N ASP A 424 8.76 7.87 -8.82
CA ASP A 424 9.85 7.14 -8.16
C ASP A 424 9.92 5.70 -8.65
N PHE A 425 8.79 5.00 -8.76
CA PHE A 425 8.73 3.65 -9.34
C PHE A 425 9.12 3.65 -10.83
N SER A 426 8.71 4.65 -11.60
CA SER A 426 9.09 4.80 -13.00
C SER A 426 10.59 5.04 -13.15
N ALA A 427 11.21 5.82 -12.25
CA ALA A 427 12.64 6.07 -12.26
C ALA A 427 13.45 4.86 -11.77
N GLY A 428 12.97 4.16 -10.73
CA GLY A 428 13.64 3.02 -10.12
C GLY A 428 13.50 1.71 -10.89
N THR A 429 12.36 1.51 -11.58
CA THR A 429 12.01 0.21 -12.17
C THR A 429 11.72 0.31 -13.66
N ALA A 430 10.74 1.13 -14.07
CA ALA A 430 10.27 1.14 -15.46
C ALA A 430 11.33 1.67 -16.45
N THR A 431 11.99 2.78 -16.10
CA THR A 431 13.02 3.40 -16.94
C THR A 431 14.27 2.53 -17.06
N PRO A 432 14.77 1.88 -15.99
CA PRO A 432 15.83 0.88 -16.13
C PRO A 432 15.45 -0.31 -17.02
N MET A 433 14.22 -0.83 -16.94
CA MET A 433 13.77 -1.87 -17.88
C MET A 433 13.80 -1.34 -19.32
N TYR A 434 13.25 -0.14 -19.57
CA TYR A 434 13.31 0.49 -20.89
C TYR A 434 14.74 0.67 -21.39
N ALA A 435 15.66 1.15 -20.55
CA ALA A 435 17.06 1.38 -20.90
C ALA A 435 17.78 0.09 -21.31
N VAL A 436 17.53 -1.02 -20.60
CA VAL A 436 18.12 -2.33 -20.89
C VAL A 436 17.69 -2.85 -22.26
N TRP A 437 16.40 -2.74 -22.57
CA TRP A 437 15.90 -3.08 -23.91
C TRP A 437 16.36 -2.09 -24.99
N LEU A 438 16.41 -0.79 -24.67
CA LEU A 438 16.79 0.25 -25.61
C LEU A 438 18.21 0.06 -26.11
N ARG A 439 19.11 -0.40 -25.22
CA ARG A 439 20.47 -0.79 -25.58
C ARG A 439 20.47 -1.83 -26.70
N GLU A 440 19.72 -2.92 -26.53
CA GLU A 440 19.61 -3.97 -27.56
C GLU A 440 19.01 -3.42 -28.87
N ALA A 441 17.96 -2.58 -28.79
CA ALA A 441 17.35 -1.99 -29.96
C ALA A 441 18.33 -1.07 -30.74
N MET A 442 19.23 -0.38 -30.03
CA MET A 442 20.30 0.41 -30.64
C MET A 442 21.41 -0.49 -31.22
N GLU A 443 21.83 -1.54 -30.51
CA GLU A 443 22.84 -2.51 -30.97
C GLU A 443 22.38 -3.29 -32.21
N ASN A 444 21.07 -3.49 -32.37
CA ASN A 444 20.47 -4.09 -33.56
C ASN A 444 20.30 -3.09 -34.73
N ASP A 445 20.81 -1.85 -34.62
CA ASP A 445 20.70 -0.78 -35.63
C ASP A 445 19.25 -0.44 -36.02
N GLU A 446 18.31 -0.59 -35.08
CA GLU A 446 16.89 -0.41 -35.40
C GLU A 446 16.40 1.03 -35.23
N LEU A 447 17.19 1.90 -34.60
CA LEU A 447 16.81 3.26 -34.27
C LEU A 447 17.57 4.26 -35.15
N PRO A 448 16.92 5.38 -35.55
CA PRO A 448 17.58 6.36 -36.40
C PRO A 448 18.66 7.09 -35.58
N LEU A 449 19.92 6.80 -35.82
CA LEU A 449 21.07 7.46 -35.18
C LEU A 449 21.82 8.32 -36.21
N PRO A 450 22.20 9.57 -35.87
CA PRO A 450 23.04 10.37 -36.75
C PRO A 450 24.47 9.82 -36.77
N ASN A 451 25.19 10.12 -37.85
CA ASN A 451 26.62 9.81 -37.93
C ASN A 451 27.39 10.47 -36.78
N GLY A 452 28.25 9.69 -36.11
CA GLY A 452 29.01 10.16 -34.95
C GLY A 452 28.20 10.18 -33.64
N ALA A 453 27.02 9.54 -33.61
CA ALA A 453 26.32 9.26 -32.36
C ALA A 453 27.23 8.50 -31.37
N PRO A 454 27.23 8.87 -30.07
CA PRO A 454 27.97 8.14 -29.05
C PRO A 454 27.34 6.78 -28.81
N ASP A 455 28.13 5.84 -28.31
CA ASP A 455 27.62 4.52 -27.94
C ASP A 455 26.60 4.64 -26.81
N PHE A 456 25.67 3.67 -26.73
CA PHE A 456 24.63 3.69 -25.70
C PHE A 456 25.22 3.82 -24.28
N ILE A 457 26.33 3.13 -24.00
CA ILE A 457 26.96 3.13 -22.67
C ILE A 457 27.45 4.52 -22.24
N GLU A 458 27.90 5.35 -23.19
CA GLU A 458 28.43 6.68 -22.92
C GLU A 458 27.32 7.70 -22.64
N ALA A 459 26.13 7.47 -23.19
CA ALA A 459 25.01 8.42 -23.13
C ALA A 459 23.67 7.77 -22.73
N ALA A 460 23.71 6.67 -21.97
CA ALA A 460 22.53 5.85 -21.64
C ALA A 460 21.40 6.68 -21.03
N THR A 461 21.72 7.59 -20.10
CA THR A 461 20.73 8.47 -19.47
C THR A 461 20.06 9.42 -20.46
N ALA A 462 20.82 9.95 -21.43
CA ALA A 462 20.29 10.88 -22.42
C ALA A 462 19.43 10.16 -23.47
N TYR A 463 19.82 8.95 -23.89
CA TYR A 463 19.03 8.11 -24.79
C TYR A 463 17.76 7.57 -24.13
N ALA A 464 17.86 7.08 -22.89
CA ALA A 464 16.75 6.46 -22.16
C ALA A 464 15.82 7.48 -21.47
N ALA A 465 16.07 8.78 -21.63
CA ALA A 465 15.20 9.82 -21.09
C ALA A 465 13.76 9.65 -21.60
N CYS A 466 12.82 9.55 -20.66
CA CYS A 466 11.42 9.28 -20.95
C CYS A 466 10.51 9.73 -19.81
N SER A 467 9.22 9.76 -20.09
CA SER A 467 8.17 9.82 -19.07
C SER A 467 7.24 8.62 -19.21
N TRP A 468 6.52 8.32 -18.14
CA TRP A 468 5.58 7.21 -18.10
C TRP A 468 4.17 7.76 -17.90
N LEU A 469 3.32 7.57 -18.91
CA LEU A 469 1.93 8.00 -18.91
C LEU A 469 1.12 6.97 -18.13
N GLY A 470 0.68 7.39 -16.95
CA GLY A 470 -0.23 6.62 -16.11
C GLY A 470 -1.70 6.90 -16.44
N PRO A 471 -2.62 6.35 -15.64
CA PRO A 471 -4.06 6.60 -15.79
C PRO A 471 -4.40 8.07 -15.56
N ALA A 472 -5.50 8.49 -16.18
CA ALA A 472 -6.03 9.84 -16.03
C ALA A 472 -6.33 10.18 -14.57
N ARG A 473 -6.07 11.43 -14.17
CA ARG A 473 -6.51 11.96 -12.87
C ARG A 473 -8.03 11.92 -12.71
N GLY A 474 -8.75 12.04 -13.82
CA GLY A 474 -10.21 12.27 -13.85
C GLY A 474 -10.57 13.71 -13.47
N TRP A 475 -11.83 14.08 -13.71
CA TRP A 475 -12.39 15.38 -13.34
C TRP A 475 -13.46 15.21 -12.28
N VAL A 476 -13.48 16.11 -11.29
CA VAL A 476 -14.57 16.19 -10.33
C VAL A 476 -15.71 17.02 -10.93
N ASP A 477 -15.37 18.12 -11.61
CA ASP A 477 -16.32 18.93 -12.38
C ASP A 477 -15.93 18.85 -13.87
N PRO A 478 -16.76 18.20 -14.71
CA PRO A 478 -16.43 17.96 -16.11
C PRO A 478 -16.50 19.22 -16.98
N VAL A 479 -16.90 20.37 -16.46
CA VAL A 479 -16.98 21.64 -17.20
C VAL A 479 -15.88 22.59 -16.76
N LYS A 480 -15.73 22.83 -15.45
CA LYS A 480 -14.78 23.83 -14.94
C LYS A 480 -13.32 23.42 -15.12
N GLU A 481 -13.00 22.14 -14.98
CA GLU A 481 -11.61 21.68 -15.12
C GLU A 481 -11.12 21.77 -16.58
N PRO A 482 -11.88 21.32 -17.60
CA PRO A 482 -11.48 21.51 -19.00
C PRO A 482 -11.37 22.97 -19.43
N GLN A 483 -12.30 23.82 -18.99
CA GLN A 483 -12.21 25.26 -19.23
C GLN A 483 -10.92 25.85 -18.65
N GLY A 484 -10.53 25.40 -17.45
CA GLY A 484 -9.24 25.73 -16.85
C GLY A 484 -8.05 25.28 -17.70
N SER A 485 -8.07 24.06 -18.24
CA SER A 485 -7.03 23.56 -19.16
C SER A 485 -6.92 24.36 -20.45
N ILE A 486 -8.05 24.77 -21.04
CA ILE A 486 -8.05 25.66 -22.21
C ILE A 486 -7.40 27.00 -21.86
N LEU A 487 -7.80 27.62 -20.75
CA LEU A 487 -7.23 28.88 -20.28
C LEU A 487 -5.71 28.77 -20.01
N LYS A 488 -5.24 27.65 -19.47
CA LYS A 488 -3.80 27.41 -19.26
C LYS A 488 -3.03 27.32 -20.57
N MET A 489 -3.56 26.61 -21.57
CA MET A 489 -2.93 26.50 -22.89
C MET A 489 -2.93 27.85 -23.61
N ASP A 490 -4.04 28.57 -23.59
CA ASP A 490 -4.16 29.92 -24.18
C ASP A 490 -3.21 30.92 -23.51
N ALA A 491 -3.00 30.78 -22.19
CA ALA A 491 -2.04 31.56 -21.41
C ALA A 491 -0.58 31.06 -21.53
N ALA A 492 -0.31 30.03 -22.33
CA ALA A 492 1.00 29.40 -22.50
C ALA A 492 1.65 28.89 -21.20
N LEU A 493 0.83 28.50 -20.21
CA LEU A 493 1.30 27.89 -18.96
C LEU A 493 1.50 26.38 -19.10
N THR A 494 0.76 25.75 -20.01
CA THR A 494 0.86 24.32 -20.30
C THR A 494 0.87 24.06 -21.80
N THR A 495 1.18 22.82 -22.19
CA THR A 495 1.17 22.37 -23.59
C THR A 495 0.13 21.28 -23.80
N LEU A 496 -0.28 21.07 -25.06
CA LEU A 496 -1.18 19.97 -25.42
C LEU A 496 -0.64 18.60 -24.95
N LYS A 497 0.69 18.39 -25.03
CA LYS A 497 1.34 17.18 -24.52
C LYS A 497 1.13 16.99 -23.02
N GLN A 498 1.25 18.05 -22.23
CA GLN A 498 1.06 18.00 -20.79
C GLN A 498 -0.41 17.75 -20.42
N GLU A 499 -1.35 18.47 -21.05
CA GLU A 499 -2.79 18.31 -20.77
C GLU A 499 -3.31 16.93 -21.22
N ALA A 500 -2.84 16.40 -22.36
CA ALA A 500 -3.15 15.04 -22.79
C ALA A 500 -2.57 13.99 -21.84
N ALA A 501 -1.31 14.16 -21.40
CA ALA A 501 -0.65 13.28 -20.45
C ALA A 501 -1.36 13.25 -19.08
N GLU A 502 -1.91 14.37 -18.60
CA GLU A 502 -2.73 14.40 -17.38
C GLU A 502 -4.00 13.53 -17.49
N GLN A 503 -4.49 13.34 -18.72
CA GLN A 503 -5.60 12.44 -19.04
C GLN A 503 -5.13 11.05 -19.48
N GLY A 504 -3.84 10.73 -19.35
CA GLY A 504 -3.28 9.43 -19.75
C GLY A 504 -3.29 9.18 -21.26
N LEU A 505 -3.40 10.24 -22.06
CA LEU A 505 -3.42 10.18 -23.52
C LEU A 505 -2.09 10.64 -24.09
N ASP A 506 -1.69 10.04 -25.20
CA ASP A 506 -0.62 10.60 -26.03
C ASP A 506 -1.19 11.64 -26.99
N TRP A 507 -0.53 12.78 -27.11
CA TRP A 507 -1.04 13.90 -27.89
C TRP A 507 -0.92 13.68 -29.40
N GLU A 508 0.08 12.91 -29.86
CA GLU A 508 0.22 12.57 -31.29
C GLU A 508 -0.89 11.61 -31.70
N GLU A 509 -1.14 10.56 -30.90
CA GLU A 509 -2.28 9.65 -31.14
C GLU A 509 -3.61 10.40 -31.19
N VAL A 510 -3.80 11.42 -30.33
CA VAL A 510 -5.02 12.27 -30.35
C VAL A 510 -5.12 13.09 -31.64
N LEU A 511 -4.02 13.67 -32.12
CA LEU A 511 -4.04 14.46 -33.36
C LEU A 511 -4.24 13.58 -34.61
N ASP A 512 -3.59 12.42 -34.66
CA ASP A 512 -3.75 11.45 -35.75
C ASP A 512 -5.20 10.96 -35.82
N GLN A 513 -5.79 10.63 -34.67
CA GLN A 513 -7.19 10.22 -34.58
C GLN A 513 -8.14 11.36 -35.02
N ARG A 514 -7.88 12.60 -34.61
CA ARG A 514 -8.65 13.77 -35.06
C ARG A 514 -8.57 13.99 -36.56
N GLN A 515 -7.40 13.78 -37.17
CA GLN A 515 -7.25 13.86 -38.62
C GLN A 515 -8.13 12.82 -39.32
N ILE A 516 -8.08 11.56 -38.86
CA ILE A 516 -8.91 10.47 -39.40
C ILE A 516 -10.40 10.80 -39.28
N GLU A 517 -10.81 11.39 -38.15
CA GLU A 517 -12.20 11.82 -37.93
C GLU A 517 -12.62 12.91 -38.91
N ILE A 518 -11.83 13.98 -39.06
CA ILE A 518 -12.12 15.08 -40.00
C ILE A 518 -12.28 14.53 -41.43
N GLU A 519 -11.36 13.67 -41.88
CA GLU A 519 -11.45 13.01 -43.19
C GLU A 519 -12.71 12.13 -43.29
N ALA A 520 -13.08 11.42 -42.23
CA ALA A 520 -14.26 10.58 -42.16
C ALA A 520 -15.59 11.37 -42.21
N PHE A 521 -15.65 12.55 -41.57
CA PHE A 521 -16.78 13.48 -41.64
C PHE A 521 -16.94 14.03 -43.06
N ASN A 522 -15.85 14.54 -43.63
CA ASN A 522 -15.81 15.08 -44.99
C ASN A 522 -16.25 14.04 -46.03
N LYS A 523 -15.76 12.80 -45.91
CA LYS A 523 -16.11 11.69 -46.80
C LYS A 523 -17.60 11.30 -46.72
N ARG A 524 -18.25 11.50 -45.56
CA ARG A 524 -19.66 11.18 -45.34
C ARG A 524 -20.59 12.37 -45.55
N GLY A 525 -20.06 13.54 -45.90
CA GLY A 525 -20.84 14.78 -46.05
C GLY A 525 -21.48 15.25 -44.75
N MET A 526 -20.93 14.88 -43.60
CA MET A 526 -21.42 15.30 -42.28
C MET A 526 -20.73 16.62 -41.87
N PRO A 527 -21.43 17.56 -41.23
CA PRO A 527 -20.83 18.80 -40.75
C PRO A 527 -19.77 18.52 -39.69
N LEU A 528 -18.66 19.28 -39.73
CA LEU A 528 -17.61 19.17 -38.72
C LEU A 528 -18.08 19.77 -37.39
N PRO A 529 -17.70 19.17 -36.26
CA PRO A 529 -17.87 19.78 -34.94
C PRO A 529 -17.10 21.10 -34.80
N ASP A 530 -17.43 21.92 -33.79
CA ASP A 530 -16.81 23.23 -33.55
C ASP A 530 -15.29 23.17 -33.37
N TRP A 531 -14.76 22.10 -32.78
CA TRP A 531 -13.32 21.87 -32.66
C TRP A 531 -12.64 21.50 -33.99
N GLY A 532 -13.40 21.05 -34.98
CA GLY A 532 -12.94 20.63 -36.31
C GLY A 532 -12.91 21.77 -37.34
N GLY A 533 -13.24 23.00 -36.94
CA GLY A 533 -13.19 24.18 -37.81
C GLY A 533 -14.49 24.49 -38.55
N SER A 534 -15.66 24.22 -37.94
CA SER A 534 -16.85 25.02 -38.31
C SER A 534 -16.52 26.50 -38.06
N GLU A 535 -16.89 27.39 -38.98
CA GLU A 535 -16.71 28.84 -38.80
C GLU A 535 -17.22 29.25 -37.41
N MET A 536 -16.34 29.84 -36.60
CA MET A 536 -16.55 30.30 -35.22
C MET A 536 -18.03 30.34 -34.80
N ALA A 537 -18.52 29.26 -34.18
CA ALA A 537 -19.66 29.36 -33.30
C ALA A 537 -19.20 30.25 -32.13
N THR A 538 -19.60 31.52 -32.17
CA THR A 538 -19.43 32.49 -31.09
C THR A 538 -19.79 31.83 -29.76
N ARG A 539 -18.80 31.67 -28.86
CA ARG A 539 -19.03 31.29 -27.45
C ARG A 539 -19.96 32.32 -26.81
N THR A 540 -21.26 32.07 -26.81
CA THR A 540 -22.23 32.74 -25.93
C THR A 540 -22.36 31.93 -24.65
N ASP A 541 -21.27 31.86 -23.89
CA ASP A 541 -21.31 31.40 -22.50
C ASP A 541 -20.78 32.53 -21.63
N GLU A 542 -21.60 33.57 -21.46
CA GLU A 542 -21.47 34.42 -20.27
C GLU A 542 -21.84 33.54 -19.06
N PRO A 543 -21.01 33.48 -18.00
CA PRO A 543 -21.39 32.78 -16.79
C PRO A 543 -22.66 33.43 -16.21
N PRO A 544 -23.62 32.65 -15.68
CA PRO A 544 -24.81 33.22 -15.06
C PRO A 544 -24.38 34.17 -13.93
N GLU A 545 -24.81 35.43 -13.99
CA GLU A 545 -24.63 36.37 -12.88
C GLU A 545 -25.21 35.75 -11.61
N GLU A 546 -24.37 35.61 -10.59
CA GLU A 546 -24.84 35.23 -9.25
C GLU A 546 -25.90 36.25 -8.79
N PRO A 547 -27.06 35.81 -8.29
CA PRO A 547 -28.08 36.75 -7.82
C PRO A 547 -27.50 37.57 -6.67
N LYS A 548 -27.36 38.88 -6.90
CA LYS A 548 -27.04 39.85 -5.84
C LYS A 548 -28.12 39.73 -4.76
N ALA A 549 -27.71 39.30 -3.57
CA ALA A 549 -28.54 39.35 -2.38
C ALA A 549 -28.98 40.80 -2.14
N ALA A 550 -30.30 41.00 -2.04
CA ALA A 550 -30.92 42.25 -1.59
C ALA A 550 -31.08 42.26 -0.08
#